data_AF-A0A379UXD8-F1
#
_entry.id   AF-A0A379UXD8-F1
#
_cell.length_a   1.000
_cell.length_b   1.000
_cell.length_c   1.000
_cell.angle_alpha   90.00
_cell.angle_beta   90.00
_cell.angle_gamma   90.00
#
_symmetry.space_group_name_H-M   'P 1'
#
loop_
_entity.id
_entity.type
_entity.pdbx_description
1 polymer ?
#
loop_
_entity_poly.entity_id
_entity_poly.type
_entity_poly.pdbx_seq_one_letter_code
_entity_poly.pdbx_strand_id
1 'polypeptide(L)'
;MIKAKQTVSGASLSGDQLSGKNVEDNWRVRWMTGYYYKVINENNRRVTVGLNNMIWHYDKDLSGYSLGQGGYYSPQEYLSFAVPVMWRQRTENWSWELGGSVSWSHSATVPCRVIR
;
A
#
# COMPACT_ATOMS: atom_id res chain seq x y z
N MET A 1 11.91 32.42 -15.34
CA MET A 1 11.63 31.01 -15.73
C MET A 1 10.75 30.38 -14.66
N ILE A 2 9.53 29.97 -15.00
CA ILE A 2 8.65 29.24 -14.09
C ILE A 2 8.98 27.76 -14.23
N LYS A 3 9.58 27.12 -13.22
CA LYS A 3 9.80 25.66 -13.25
C LYS A 3 8.42 24.98 -13.29
N ALA A 4 8.17 24.19 -14.33
CA ALA A 4 6.93 23.44 -14.46
C ALA A 4 6.76 22.50 -13.25
N LYS A 5 5.72 22.75 -12.47
CA LYS A 5 5.29 21.88 -11.37
C LYS A 5 4.75 20.60 -12.01
N GLN A 6 5.45 19.49 -11.77
CA GLN A 6 5.15 18.22 -12.43
C GLN A 6 4.38 17.31 -11.48
N THR A 7 3.28 16.77 -11.98
CA THR A 7 2.42 15.80 -11.30
C THR A 7 2.62 14.43 -11.94
N VAL A 8 2.59 13.38 -11.11
CA VAL A 8 2.57 11.99 -11.54
C VAL A 8 1.45 11.27 -10.80
N SER A 9 0.62 10.52 -11.51
CA SER A 9 -0.40 9.65 -10.92
C SER A 9 -0.26 8.22 -11.43
N GLY A 10 -0.67 7.26 -10.61
CA GLY A 10 -0.67 5.86 -10.96
C GLY A 10 -1.74 5.10 -10.20
N ALA A 11 -2.16 3.98 -10.75
CA ALA A 11 -3.05 3.04 -10.10
C ALA A 11 -2.58 1.62 -10.41
N SER A 12 -2.80 0.70 -9.47
CA SER A 12 -2.61 -0.73 -9.67
C SER A 12 -3.80 -1.49 -9.13
N LEU A 13 -4.22 -2.51 -9.87
CA LEU A 13 -5.22 -3.48 -9.47
C LEU A 13 -4.59 -4.86 -9.61
N SER A 14 -4.68 -5.66 -8.56
CA SER A 14 -4.14 -7.03 -8.55
C SER A 14 -5.13 -7.97 -7.88
N GLY A 15 -5.27 -9.16 -8.43
CA GLY A 15 -6.04 -10.26 -7.86
C GLY A 15 -5.11 -11.46 -7.68
N ASP A 16 -5.11 -12.05 -6.50
CA ASP A 16 -4.28 -13.22 -6.19
C ASP A 16 -5.17 -14.34 -5.61
N GLN A 17 -4.95 -15.58 -6.05
CA GLN A 17 -5.53 -16.77 -5.43
C GLN A 17 -4.54 -17.33 -4.41
N LEU A 18 -5.03 -17.65 -3.22
CA LEU A 18 -4.25 -18.11 -2.08
C LEU A 18 -4.72 -19.54 -1.75
N SER A 19 -3.88 -20.53 -2.04
CA SER A 19 -4.13 -21.93 -1.72
C SER A 19 -3.01 -22.48 -0.83
N GLY A 20 -3.34 -23.46 0.01
CA GLY A 20 -2.41 -24.07 0.95
C GLY A 20 -2.78 -25.51 1.27
N LYS A 21 -1.80 -26.30 1.72
CA LYS A 21 -2.04 -27.71 2.11
C LYS A 21 -2.86 -27.75 3.42
N ASN A 22 -4.07 -28.30 3.37
CA ASN A 22 -5.02 -28.33 4.49
C ASN A 22 -5.45 -26.94 5.00
N VAL A 23 -5.46 -25.94 4.10
CA VAL A 23 -5.94 -24.58 4.36
C VAL A 23 -7.05 -24.29 3.36
N GLU A 24 -8.12 -23.61 3.78
CA GLU A 24 -9.16 -23.20 2.83
C GLU A 24 -8.60 -22.27 1.75
N ASP A 25 -9.07 -22.46 0.51
CA ASP A 25 -8.79 -21.51 -0.56
C ASP A 25 -9.39 -20.14 -0.23
N ASN A 26 -8.62 -19.11 -0.55
CA ASN A 26 -8.99 -17.71 -0.38
C ASN A 26 -8.57 -16.94 -1.64
N TRP A 27 -9.22 -15.81 -1.89
CA TRP A 27 -8.78 -14.89 -2.94
C TRP A 27 -8.72 -13.49 -2.36
N ARG A 28 -7.81 -12.69 -2.92
CA ARG A 28 -7.70 -11.28 -2.55
C ARG A 28 -7.71 -10.41 -3.77
N VAL A 29 -8.34 -9.25 -3.65
CA VAL A 29 -8.20 -8.14 -4.60
C VAL A 29 -7.61 -6.96 -3.87
N ARG A 30 -6.59 -6.36 -4.48
CA ARG A 30 -5.92 -5.18 -3.97
C ARG A 30 -5.94 -4.11 -5.03
N TRP A 31 -6.46 -2.96 -4.65
CA TRP A 31 -6.43 -1.75 -5.45
C TRP A 31 -5.59 -0.70 -4.72
N MET A 32 -4.68 -0.08 -5.46
CA MET A 32 -3.85 1.02 -4.96
C MET A 32 -3.90 2.17 -5.95
N THR A 33 -4.00 3.39 -5.44
CA THR A 33 -3.84 4.60 -6.24
C THR A 33 -2.90 5.56 -5.56
N GLY A 34 -2.13 6.28 -6.37
CA GLY A 34 -1.14 7.23 -5.90
C GLY A 34 -1.15 8.48 -6.76
N TYR A 35 -1.12 9.64 -6.11
CA TYR A 35 -0.95 10.93 -6.76
C TYR A 35 0.24 11.63 -6.12
N TYR A 36 1.18 12.11 -6.93
CA TYR A 36 2.43 12.69 -6.48
C TYR A 36 2.67 14.02 -7.16
N TYR A 37 3.01 15.01 -6.35
CA TYR A 37 3.27 16.36 -6.78
C TYR A 37 4.70 16.73 -6.42
N LYS A 38 5.50 17.13 -7.43
CA LYS A 38 6.87 17.56 -7.24
C LYS A 38 6.90 19.03 -6.83
N VAL A 39 6.97 19.27 -5.52
CA VAL A 39 7.12 20.61 -4.92
C VAL A 39 8.42 21.27 -5.37
N ILE A 40 9.51 20.50 -5.36
CA ILE A 40 10.81 20.92 -5.89
C ILE A 40 11.20 19.91 -6.97
N ASN A 41 11.54 20.41 -8.16
CA ASN A 41 11.95 19.59 -9.30
C ASN A 41 13.17 20.21 -9.99
N GLU A 42 14.34 19.90 -9.48
CA GLU A 42 15.64 20.37 -10.00
C GLU A 42 16.51 19.18 -10.37
N ASN A 43 17.62 19.43 -11.08
CA ASN A 43 18.53 18.36 -11.51
C ASN A 43 19.10 17.59 -10.31
N ASN A 44 19.47 18.33 -9.25
CA ASN A 44 20.17 17.80 -8.09
C ASN A 44 19.32 17.78 -6.81
N ARG A 45 18.07 18.25 -6.86
CA ARG A 45 17.18 18.31 -5.69
C ARG A 45 15.74 18.10 -6.11
N ARG A 46 15.06 17.17 -5.44
CA ARG A 46 13.64 16.89 -5.66
C ARG A 46 12.93 16.70 -4.33
N VAL A 47 11.82 17.41 -4.17
CA VAL A 47 10.91 17.23 -3.04
C VAL A 47 9.55 16.90 -3.60
N THR A 48 9.00 15.77 -3.18
CA THR A 48 7.71 15.25 -3.64
C THR A 48 6.79 15.07 -2.45
N VAL A 49 5.56 15.50 -2.60
CA VAL A 49 4.46 15.20 -1.66
C VAL A 49 3.45 14.38 -2.42
N GLY A 50 2.90 13.34 -1.81
CA GLY A 50 1.91 12.50 -2.45
C GLY A 50 0.69 12.20 -1.58
N LEU A 51 -0.24 11.50 -2.19
CA LEU A 51 -1.43 10.92 -1.60
C LEU A 51 -1.55 9.50 -2.13
N ASN A 52 -1.55 8.53 -1.23
CA ASN A 52 -1.72 7.11 -1.55
C ASN A 52 -3.01 6.61 -0.91
N ASN A 53 -3.79 5.87 -1.69
CA ASN A 53 -4.97 5.15 -1.23
C ASN A 53 -4.76 3.68 -1.50
N MET A 54 -5.16 2.84 -0.55
CA MET A 54 -5.04 1.40 -0.67
C MET A 54 -6.30 0.74 -0.14
N ILE A 55 -6.93 -0.08 -0.99
CA ILE A 55 -8.14 -0.83 -0.68
C ILE A 55 -7.86 -2.30 -0.92
N TRP A 56 -7.95 -3.12 0.11
CA TRP A 56 -7.85 -4.57 -0.01
C TRP A 56 -9.15 -5.22 0.42
N HIS A 57 -9.50 -6.29 -0.30
CA HIS A 57 -10.60 -7.17 0.04
C HIS A 57 -10.11 -8.61 -0.03
N TYR A 58 -10.38 -9.37 1.02
CA TYR A 58 -10.17 -10.82 1.08
C TYR A 58 -11.53 -11.50 1.22
N ASP A 59 -11.71 -12.64 0.57
CA ASP A 59 -12.95 -13.43 0.64
C ASP A 59 -13.20 -13.96 2.06
N LYS A 60 -12.14 -14.44 2.71
CA LYS A 60 -12.19 -15.06 4.04
C LYS A 60 -11.10 -14.52 4.96
N ASP A 61 -11.45 -14.36 6.24
CA ASP A 61 -10.50 -14.14 7.31
C ASP A 61 -9.95 -15.49 7.77
N LEU A 62 -8.73 -15.78 7.29
CA LEU A 62 -7.95 -16.96 7.65
C LEU A 62 -6.79 -16.60 8.59
N SER A 63 -6.92 -15.51 9.37
CA SER A 63 -5.91 -15.05 10.32
C SER A 63 -5.74 -15.93 11.56
N GLY A 64 -6.65 -16.87 11.81
CA GLY A 64 -6.58 -17.81 12.92
C GLY A 64 -5.48 -18.87 12.78
N TYR A 65 -5.29 -19.67 13.84
CA TYR A 65 -4.29 -20.76 13.89
C TYR A 65 -4.90 -22.16 14.08
N SER A 66 -6.22 -22.31 13.92
CA SER A 66 -6.87 -23.64 13.99
C SER A 66 -6.64 -24.45 12.71
N LEU A 67 -6.88 -25.77 12.76
CA LEU A 67 -6.85 -26.63 11.57
C LEU A 67 -7.77 -26.03 10.48
N GLY A 68 -7.26 -25.83 9.26
CA GLY A 68 -7.98 -25.17 8.16
C GLY A 68 -7.72 -23.66 8.00
N GLN A 69 -7.12 -23.00 9.00
CA GLN A 69 -6.72 -21.59 8.95
C GLN A 69 -5.29 -21.41 8.44
N GLY A 70 -4.98 -20.22 7.90
CA GLY A 70 -3.71 -19.95 7.24
C GLY A 70 -2.71 -19.11 8.06
N GLY A 71 -3.11 -18.55 9.20
CA GLY A 71 -2.26 -17.72 10.05
C GLY A 71 -1.74 -16.45 9.39
N TYR A 72 -2.41 -15.95 8.34
CA TYR A 72 -2.01 -14.74 7.61
C TYR A 72 -3.05 -13.63 7.72
N TYR A 73 -2.59 -12.40 7.80
CA TYR A 73 -3.44 -11.21 7.88
C TYR A 73 -4.29 -11.06 6.61
N SER A 74 -5.58 -11.34 6.74
CA SER A 74 -6.57 -11.39 5.65
C SER A 74 -7.86 -10.66 6.03
N PRO A 75 -7.79 -9.35 6.31
CA PRO A 75 -8.98 -8.57 6.60
C PRO A 75 -9.91 -8.56 5.38
N GLN A 76 -11.20 -8.84 5.60
CA GLN A 76 -12.18 -8.73 4.52
C GLN A 76 -12.26 -7.31 3.99
N GLU A 77 -12.05 -6.29 4.82
CA GLU A 77 -11.99 -4.92 4.37
C GLU A 77 -10.77 -4.22 4.98
N TYR A 78 -9.92 -3.68 4.10
CA TYR A 78 -8.81 -2.83 4.50
C TYR A 78 -8.81 -1.58 3.64
N LEU A 79 -8.84 -0.41 4.28
CA LEU A 79 -8.78 0.89 3.63
C LEU A 79 -7.69 1.72 4.31
N SER A 80 -6.77 2.27 3.52
CA SER A 80 -5.68 3.12 4.02
C SER A 80 -5.48 4.35 3.16
N PHE A 81 -5.25 5.47 3.83
CA PHE A 81 -4.92 6.75 3.25
C PHE A 81 -3.58 7.21 3.82
N ALA A 82 -2.62 7.54 2.96
CA ALA A 82 -1.30 7.99 3.37
C ALA A 82 -0.84 9.22 2.61
N VAL A 83 -0.19 10.13 3.34
CA VAL A 83 0.44 11.34 2.78
C VAL A 83 1.95 11.20 2.93
N PRO A 84 2.66 10.67 1.91
CA PRO A 84 4.11 10.61 1.90
C PRO A 84 4.75 11.94 1.48
N VAL A 85 5.89 12.26 2.09
CA VAL A 85 6.81 13.32 1.70
C VAL A 85 8.18 12.72 1.51
N MET A 86 8.81 13.03 0.37
CA MET A 86 10.12 12.51 -0.01
C MET A 86 11.02 13.65 -0.45
N TRP A 87 12.22 13.73 0.12
CA TRP A 87 13.29 14.64 -0.28
C TRP A 87 14.49 13.83 -0.77
N ARG A 88 14.85 14.04 -2.04
CA ARG A 88 16.05 13.50 -2.67
C ARG A 88 16.99 14.63 -3.01
N GLN A 89 18.27 14.46 -2.69
CA GLN A 89 19.28 15.44 -3.06
C GLN A 89 20.61 14.78 -3.40
N ARG A 90 21.25 15.33 -4.42
CA ARG A 90 22.56 14.93 -4.91
C ARG A 90 23.49 16.14 -4.90
N THR A 91 24.66 15.97 -4.33
CA THR A 91 25.79 16.90 -4.44
C THR A 91 26.86 16.27 -5.33
N GLU A 92 28.05 16.87 -5.43
CA GLU A 92 29.14 16.29 -6.22
C GLU A 92 29.56 14.90 -5.72
N ASN A 93 29.64 14.73 -4.39
CA ASN A 93 30.18 13.51 -3.78
C ASN A 93 29.15 12.67 -3.00
N TRP A 94 27.93 13.18 -2.80
CA TRP A 94 26.91 12.51 -1.99
C TRP A 94 25.56 12.47 -2.68
N SER A 95 24.80 11.41 -2.43
CA SER A 95 23.41 11.28 -2.82
C SER A 95 22.63 10.70 -1.66
N TRP A 96 21.51 11.32 -1.32
CA TRP A 96 20.68 10.87 -0.22
C TRP A 96 19.20 11.05 -0.49
N GLU A 97 18.41 10.27 0.22
CA GLU A 97 16.95 10.24 0.17
C GLU A 97 16.43 10.16 1.59
N LEU A 98 15.52 11.07 1.93
CA LEU A 98 14.87 11.11 3.23
C LEU A 98 13.37 11.19 3.01
N GLY A 99 12.66 10.29 3.68
CA GLY A 99 11.24 10.08 3.48
C GLY A 99 10.49 9.98 4.80
N GLY A 100 9.28 10.51 4.82
CA GLY A 100 8.34 10.35 5.92
C GLY A 100 6.93 10.25 5.38
N SER A 101 6.03 9.60 6.12
CA SER A 101 4.63 9.52 5.74
C SER A 101 3.75 9.44 6.97
N VAL A 102 2.62 10.13 6.91
CA VAL A 102 1.54 9.96 7.89
C VAL A 102 0.43 9.18 7.21
N SER A 103 -0.15 8.21 7.91
CA SER A 103 -1.23 7.39 7.38
C SER A 103 -2.32 7.16 8.40
N TRP A 104 -3.53 6.99 7.90
CA TRP A 104 -4.68 6.49 8.64
C TRP A 104 -5.19 5.24 7.93
N SER A 105 -5.53 4.21 8.69
CA SER A 105 -6.06 2.97 8.15
C SER A 105 -7.22 2.46 8.98
N HIS A 106 -8.16 1.82 8.29
CA HIS A 106 -9.27 1.09 8.87
C HIS A 106 -9.23 -0.35 8.36
N SER A 107 -9.39 -1.29 9.29
CA SER A 107 -9.47 -2.71 8.99
C SER A 107 -10.68 -3.30 9.68
N ALA A 108 -11.53 -3.99 8.92
CA ALA A 108 -12.63 -4.77 9.45
C ALA A 108 -12.44 -6.24 9.08
N THR A 109 -12.62 -7.11 10.07
CA THR A 109 -12.64 -8.57 9.90
C THR A 109 -13.97 -9.13 10.36
N VAL A 110 -14.53 -10.05 9.58
CA VAL A 110 -15.65 -10.90 10.02
C VAL A 110 -15.05 -12.28 10.30
N PRO A 111 -15.06 -12.75 11.56
CA PRO A 111 -14.40 -14.00 11.91
C PRO A 111 -15.04 -15.17 11.15
N CYS A 112 -14.22 -15.85 10.34
CA CYS A 112 -14.67 -17.04 9.62
C CYS A 112 -14.70 -18.25 10.58
N ARG A 113 -15.88 -18.88 10.70
CA ARG A 113 -16.07 -20.05 11.56
C ARG A 113 -15.80 -21.31 10.73
N VAL A 114 -14.55 -21.75 10.68
CA VAL A 114 -14.21 -23.06 10.08
C VAL A 114 -14.80 -24.14 10.98
N ILE A 115 -15.76 -24.91 10.43
CA ILE A 115 -16.51 -25.93 11.17
C ILE A 115 -15.57 -27.08 11.57
N ARG A 116 -15.74 -27.59 12.80
CA ARG A 116 -15.06 -28.77 13.35
C ARG A 116 -15.43 -30.06 12.62
#